data_AF-A0A957GCM4-F1
#
_entry.id   AF-A0A957GCM4-F1
#
_cell.length_a   1.000
_cell.length_b   1.000
_cell.length_c   1.000
_cell.angle_alpha   90.00
_cell.angle_beta   90.00
_cell.angle_gamma   90.00
#
_symmetry.space_group_name_H-M   'P 1'
#
loop_
_entity.id
_entity.type
_entity.pdbx_description
1 polymer ?
#
loop_
_entity_poly.entity_id
_entity_poly.type
_entity_poly.pdbx_seq_one_letter_code
_entity_poly.pdbx_strand_id
1 'polypeptide(L)'
;MRRMVMILLCFVFLLAACAAPEVVELTVANVPTAVPATESAAPTAVPTPIPPTVVSVRETAVSEPTPAAEPTAPPEPTAVSATDTGKVTAGRTDDGAFFLGDPNAPLTVIDYSDFL
;
A
#
# COMPACT_ATOMS: atom_id res chain seq x y z
N MET A 1 -1.59 -69.81 2.12
CA MET A 1 -2.72 -68.91 1.82
C MET A 1 -3.14 -68.04 3.01
N ARG A 2 -3.43 -68.58 4.20
CA ARG A 2 -3.89 -67.78 5.37
C ARG A 2 -2.95 -66.62 5.76
N ARG A 3 -1.63 -66.82 5.74
CA ARG A 3 -0.64 -65.77 6.03
C ARG A 3 -0.64 -64.63 5.00
N MET A 4 -0.90 -64.96 3.73
CA MET A 4 -0.94 -63.98 2.64
C MET A 4 -2.22 -63.13 2.70
N VAL A 5 -3.35 -63.75 3.06
CA VAL A 5 -4.62 -63.05 3.33
C VAL A 5 -4.48 -62.09 4.53
N MET A 6 -3.77 -62.49 5.58
CA MET A 6 -3.55 -61.63 6.76
C MET A 6 -2.66 -60.42 6.42
N ILE A 7 -1.61 -60.60 5.61
CA ILE A 7 -0.74 -59.51 5.17
C ILE A 7 -1.51 -58.53 4.28
N LEU A 8 -2.33 -59.03 3.36
CA LEU A 8 -3.17 -58.19 2.50
C LEU A 8 -4.17 -57.35 3.32
N LEU A 9 -4.81 -57.95 4.32
CA LEU A 9 -5.73 -57.24 5.22
C LEU A 9 -5.01 -56.15 6.03
N CYS A 10 -3.83 -56.43 6.57
CA CYS A 10 -3.02 -55.40 7.26
C CYS A 10 -2.68 -54.24 6.32
N PHE A 11 -2.31 -54.51 5.07
CA PHE A 11 -1.95 -53.47 4.11
C PHE A 11 -3.14 -52.56 3.76
N VAL A 12 -4.33 -53.14 3.58
CA VAL A 12 -5.56 -52.37 3.33
C VAL A 12 -5.92 -51.50 4.54
N PHE A 13 -5.79 -52.00 5.76
CA PHE A 13 -6.02 -51.22 6.97
C PHE A 13 -5.03 -50.06 7.12
N LEU A 14 -3.76 -50.27 6.75
CA LEU A 14 -2.72 -49.24 6.84
C LEU A 14 -2.93 -48.12 5.80
N LEU A 15 -3.41 -48.46 4.60
CA LEU A 15 -3.79 -47.47 3.58
C LEU A 15 -5.02 -46.66 3.98
N ALA A 16 -6.03 -47.28 4.61
CA ALA A 16 -7.22 -46.58 5.07
C ALA A 16 -6.93 -45.57 6.19
N ALA A 17 -5.95 -45.84 7.06
CA ALA A 17 -5.55 -44.93 8.13
C ALA A 17 -4.81 -43.68 7.63
N CYS A 18 -4.26 -43.70 6.41
CA CYS A 18 -3.52 -42.59 5.84
C CYS A 18 -4.40 -41.55 5.12
N ALA A 19 -5.70 -41.84 4.95
CA ALA A 19 -6.68 -40.96 4.33
C ALA A 19 -7.53 -40.22 5.39
N ALA A 20 -6.90 -39.71 6.45
CA ALA A 20 -7.57 -38.80 7.36
C ALA A 20 -7.86 -37.48 6.62
N PRO A 21 -9.12 -37.03 6.52
CA PRO A 21 -9.39 -35.68 6.04
C PRO A 21 -8.88 -34.70 7.10
N GLU A 22 -7.89 -33.89 6.77
CA GLU A 22 -7.58 -32.68 7.53
C GLU A 22 -8.78 -31.74 7.40
N VAL A 23 -9.71 -31.85 8.35
CA VAL A 23 -10.74 -30.83 8.56
C VAL A 23 -10.03 -29.64 9.18
N VAL A 24 -9.61 -28.71 8.34
CA VAL A 24 -9.19 -27.37 8.79
C VAL A 24 -10.45 -26.68 9.31
N GLU A 25 -10.76 -26.88 10.59
CA GLU A 25 -11.71 -26.04 11.31
C GLU A 25 -11.12 -24.63 11.39
N LEU A 26 -11.60 -23.73 10.52
CA LEU A 26 -11.46 -22.29 10.77
C LEU A 26 -12.29 -21.96 12.01
N THR A 27 -11.66 -22.00 13.17
CA THR A 27 -12.16 -21.33 14.37
C THR A 27 -12.18 -19.83 14.10
N VAL A 28 -13.33 -19.32 13.64
CA VAL A 28 -13.64 -17.89 13.68
C VAL A 28 -13.82 -17.54 15.15
N ALA A 29 -12.71 -17.13 15.79
CA ALA A 29 -12.76 -16.54 17.11
C ALA A 29 -13.60 -15.27 17.05
N ASN A 30 -14.75 -15.33 17.71
CA ASN A 30 -15.65 -14.23 18.00
C ASN A 30 -14.87 -13.05 18.63
N VAL A 31 -14.56 -12.01 17.85
CA VAL A 31 -14.05 -10.75 18.38
C VAL A 31 -15.27 -9.89 18.78
N PRO A 32 -15.34 -9.40 20.02
CA PRO A 32 -16.45 -8.55 20.45
C PRO A 32 -16.51 -7.29 19.60
N THR A 33 -17.73 -6.92 19.21
CA THR A 33 -18.07 -5.62 18.63
C THR A 33 -17.55 -4.51 19.54
N ALA A 34 -16.37 -4.00 19.24
CA ALA A 34 -15.95 -2.70 19.73
C ALA A 34 -16.78 -1.67 18.98
N VAL A 35 -17.61 -0.97 19.73
CA VAL A 35 -18.31 0.24 19.29
C VAL A 35 -17.29 1.15 18.60
N PRO A 36 -17.51 1.62 17.36
CA PRO A 36 -16.61 2.58 16.77
C PRO A 36 -16.63 3.83 17.65
N ALA A 37 -15.49 4.16 18.24
CA ALA A 37 -15.26 5.48 18.78
C ALA A 37 -15.48 6.46 17.62
N THR A 38 -16.44 7.36 17.79
CA THR A 38 -16.62 8.50 16.91
C THR A 38 -15.33 9.31 16.97
N GLU A 39 -14.44 9.08 16.00
CA GLU A 39 -13.32 9.97 15.77
C GLU A 39 -13.93 11.27 15.24
N SER A 40 -13.97 12.25 16.14
CA SER A 40 -14.32 13.62 15.84
C SER A 40 -13.37 14.10 14.76
N ALA A 41 -13.84 14.15 13.52
CA ALA A 41 -13.12 14.77 12.42
C ALA A 41 -12.58 16.13 12.89
N ALA A 42 -11.26 16.29 12.85
CA ALA A 42 -10.65 17.58 13.08
C ALA A 42 -11.28 18.57 12.09
N PRO A 43 -11.64 19.79 12.51
CA PRO A 43 -12.27 20.75 11.61
C PRO A 43 -11.32 21.04 10.45
N THR A 44 -11.68 20.60 9.25
CA THR A 44 -11.06 21.05 8.01
C THR A 44 -11.23 22.55 7.96
N ALA A 45 -10.14 23.29 8.17
CA ALA A 45 -10.14 24.74 8.01
C ALA A 45 -10.57 25.06 6.57
N VAL A 46 -11.77 25.61 6.42
CA VAL A 46 -12.22 26.18 5.14
C VAL A 46 -11.23 27.31 4.82
N PRO A 47 -10.50 27.26 3.70
CA PRO A 47 -9.61 28.35 3.34
C PRO A 47 -10.44 29.62 3.20
N THR A 48 -10.14 30.61 4.05
CA THR A 48 -10.76 31.93 3.96
C THR A 48 -10.43 32.50 2.58
N PRO A 49 -11.40 32.90 1.76
CA PRO A 49 -11.11 33.52 0.48
C PRO A 49 -10.31 34.80 0.73
N ILE A 50 -9.07 34.82 0.26
CA ILE A 50 -8.21 35.99 0.32
C ILE A 50 -8.85 37.06 -0.57
N PRO A 51 -9.23 38.25 -0.06
CA PRO A 51 -9.73 39.31 -0.91
C PRO A 51 -8.65 39.71 -1.92
N PRO A 52 -9.01 40.02 -3.18
CA PRO A 52 -8.03 40.45 -4.16
C PRO A 52 -7.37 41.74 -3.65
N THR A 53 -6.07 41.66 -3.36
CA THR A 53 -5.27 42.84 -3.05
C THR A 53 -5.13 43.64 -4.34
N VAL A 54 -5.86 44.75 -4.45
CA VAL A 54 -5.71 45.70 -5.55
C VAL A 54 -4.37 46.41 -5.33
N VAL A 55 -3.33 45.89 -5.95
CA VAL A 55 -2.02 46.53 -6.00
C VAL A 55 -2.13 47.73 -6.94
N SER A 56 -2.27 48.93 -6.36
CA SER A 56 -2.15 50.20 -7.08
C SER A 56 -0.70 50.38 -7.51
N VAL A 57 -0.36 49.97 -8.73
CA VAL A 57 0.97 50.15 -9.29
C VAL A 57 1.20 51.64 -9.54
N ARG A 58 2.13 52.24 -8.80
CA ARG A 58 2.62 53.60 -9.07
C ARG A 58 3.59 53.51 -10.24
N GLU A 59 3.30 54.24 -11.31
CA GLU A 59 4.11 54.31 -12.53
C GLU A 59 5.54 54.76 -12.16
N THR A 60 6.47 53.81 -12.23
CA THR A 60 7.89 54.06 -12.00
C THR A 60 8.53 54.21 -13.37
N ALA A 61 9.24 55.32 -13.54
CA ALA A 61 9.86 55.71 -14.81
C ALA A 61 10.69 54.58 -15.42
N VAL A 62 10.46 54.39 -16.72
CA VAL A 62 11.12 53.41 -17.58
C VAL A 62 12.63 53.63 -17.53
N SER A 63 13.33 52.72 -16.85
CA SER A 63 14.77 52.55 -16.99
C SER A 63 15.04 51.66 -18.21
N GLU A 64 16.08 52.01 -18.95
CA GLU A 64 16.61 51.36 -20.14
C GLU A 64 16.65 49.82 -20.00
N PRO A 65 16.27 49.05 -21.04
CA PRO A 65 16.19 47.60 -20.95
C PRO A 65 17.58 47.01 -20.72
N THR A 66 17.81 46.53 -19.50
CA THR A 66 18.88 45.58 -19.23
C THR A 66 18.58 44.32 -20.05
N PRO A 67 19.55 43.74 -20.77
CA PRO A 67 19.33 42.49 -21.51
C PRO A 67 18.73 41.44 -20.58
N ALA A 68 17.51 40.99 -20.88
CA ALA A 68 16.88 39.92 -20.14
C ALA A 68 17.75 38.67 -20.26
N ALA A 69 18.25 38.16 -19.13
CA ALA A 69 18.94 36.88 -19.11
C ALA A 69 18.01 35.82 -19.71
N GLU A 70 18.54 35.07 -20.67
CA GLU A 70 17.82 34.00 -21.34
C GLU A 70 17.30 33.00 -20.28
N PRO A 71 16.04 32.53 -20.37
CA PRO A 71 15.51 31.57 -19.42
C PRO A 71 16.43 30.35 -19.34
N THR A 72 17.06 30.16 -18.18
CA THR A 72 17.86 28.95 -17.95
C THR A 72 16.90 27.77 -17.99
N ALA A 73 17.13 26.83 -18.90
CA ALA A 73 16.32 25.64 -19.02
C ALA A 73 16.24 24.92 -17.66
N PRO A 74 15.08 24.36 -17.29
CA PRO A 74 14.98 23.50 -16.11
C PRO A 74 16.04 22.39 -16.19
N PRO A 75 16.64 21.97 -15.08
CA PRO A 75 17.58 20.86 -15.09
C PRO A 75 16.88 19.63 -15.70
N GLU A 76 17.58 18.97 -16.62
CA GLU A 76 17.10 17.72 -17.19
C GLU A 76 16.92 16.70 -16.06
N PRO A 77 15.79 15.96 -16.01
CA PRO A 77 15.56 14.97 -14.97
C PRO A 77 16.71 13.96 -15.02
N THR A 78 17.51 13.93 -13.95
CA THR A 78 18.56 12.94 -13.81
C THR A 78 17.89 11.59 -13.63
N ALA A 79 18.05 10.69 -14.61
CA ALA A 79 17.56 9.33 -14.50
C ALA A 79 18.23 8.66 -13.30
N VAL A 80 17.48 8.47 -12.22
CA VAL A 80 17.90 7.63 -11.10
C VAL A 80 17.74 6.19 -11.59
N SER A 81 18.85 5.45 -11.71
CA SER A 81 18.78 4.01 -11.96
C SER A 81 17.91 3.38 -10.87
N ALA A 82 16.87 2.66 -11.27
CA ALA A 82 16.11 1.81 -10.37
C ALA A 82 17.12 0.90 -9.68
N THR A 83 17.29 1.09 -8.38
CA THR A 83 18.17 0.25 -7.58
C THR A 83 17.64 -1.17 -7.69
N ASP A 84 18.57 -2.10 -7.91
CA ASP A 84 18.45 -3.56 -7.85
C ASP A 84 17.03 -4.08 -7.60
N THR A 85 16.51 -4.91 -8.52
CA THR A 85 15.32 -5.76 -8.29
C THR A 85 15.65 -6.83 -7.24
N GLY A 86 16.06 -6.38 -6.06
CA GLY A 86 16.07 -7.13 -4.84
C GLY A 86 14.69 -7.73 -4.64
N LYS A 87 14.66 -8.87 -3.96
CA LYS A 87 13.46 -9.63 -3.63
C LYS A 87 12.32 -8.68 -3.21
N VAL A 88 11.36 -8.48 -4.11
CA VAL A 88 10.16 -7.70 -3.80
C VAL A 88 9.38 -8.50 -2.77
N THR A 89 9.14 -7.90 -1.61
CA THR A 89 8.37 -8.53 -0.53
C THR A 89 6.92 -8.11 -0.63
N ALA A 90 6.00 -9.04 -0.40
CA ALA A 90 4.58 -8.75 -0.30
C ALA A 90 4.10 -9.09 1.12
N GLY A 91 3.16 -8.32 1.64
CA GLY A 91 2.64 -8.53 2.98
C GLY A 91 1.41 -7.68 3.30
N ARG A 92 1.09 -7.62 4.59
CA ARG A 92 0.08 -6.73 5.16
C ARG A 92 0.69 -5.88 6.27
N THR A 93 0.25 -4.63 6.37
CA THR A 93 0.54 -3.76 7.52
C THR A 93 -0.29 -4.18 8.74
N ASP A 94 0.02 -3.58 9.90
CA ASP A 94 -0.74 -3.82 11.13
C ASP A 94 -2.23 -3.40 11.00
N ASP A 95 -2.52 -2.41 10.14
CA ASP A 95 -3.88 -1.97 9.80
C ASP A 95 -4.57 -2.86 8.75
N GLY A 96 -3.89 -3.91 8.28
CA GLY A 96 -4.42 -4.87 7.30
C GLY A 96 -4.30 -4.44 5.83
N ALA A 97 -3.67 -3.30 5.53
CA ALA A 97 -3.44 -2.86 4.16
C ALA A 97 -2.39 -3.74 3.46
N PHE A 98 -2.60 -4.07 2.18
CA PHE A 98 -1.62 -4.82 1.40
C PHE A 98 -0.47 -3.91 0.96
N PHE A 99 0.76 -4.44 0.96
CA PHE A 99 1.92 -3.76 0.38
C PHE A 99 2.74 -4.69 -0.51
N LEU A 100 3.46 -4.07 -1.45
CA LEU A 100 4.43 -4.72 -2.32
C LEU A 100 5.67 -3.83 -2.40
N GLY A 101 6.81 -4.31 -1.89
CA GLY A 101 8.07 -3.55 -1.85
C GLY A 101 8.87 -3.75 -0.55
N ASP A 102 9.83 -2.86 -0.32
CA ASP A 102 10.57 -2.76 0.94
C ASP A 102 9.74 -1.94 1.95
N PRO A 103 9.42 -2.49 3.15
CA PRO A 103 8.71 -1.73 4.19
C PRO A 103 9.48 -0.52 4.72
N ASN A 104 10.80 -0.44 4.49
CA ASN A 104 11.65 0.70 4.86
C ASN A 104 11.96 1.62 3.65
N ALA A 105 11.24 1.49 2.54
CA ALA A 105 11.43 2.36 1.38
C ALA A 105 11.22 3.84 1.77
N PRO A 106 12.03 4.77 1.21
CA PRO A 106 11.92 6.20 1.52
C PRO A 106 10.63 6.85 0.98
N LEU A 107 9.93 6.14 0.09
CA LEU A 107 8.69 6.59 -0.53
C LEU A 107 7.70 5.43 -0.56
N THR A 108 6.45 5.74 -0.20
CA THR A 108 5.32 4.80 -0.27
C THR A 108 4.30 5.35 -1.27
N VAL A 109 3.83 4.49 -2.17
CA VAL A 109 2.74 4.79 -3.11
C VAL A 109 1.49 4.10 -2.60
N ILE A 110 0.40 4.85 -2.42
CA ILE A 110 -0.91 4.34 -2.03
C ILE A 110 -1.83 4.42 -3.23
N ASP A 111 -2.39 3.28 -3.64
CA ASP A 111 -3.36 3.20 -4.73
C ASP A 111 -4.78 3.07 -4.15
N TYR A 112 -5.62 4.06 -4.44
CA TYR A 112 -7.03 4.06 -4.07
C TYR A 112 -7.82 3.66 -5.32
N SER A 113 -8.26 2.40 -5.36
CA SER A 113 -9.10 1.86 -6.42
C SER A 113 -10.42 1.36 -5.87
N ASP A 114 -11.48 1.58 -6.64
CA ASP A 114 -12.80 0.98 -6.43
C ASP A 114 -13.02 -0.06 -7.54
N PHE A 115 -13.32 -1.29 -7.15
CA PHE A 115 -13.51 -2.42 -8.07
C PHE A 115 -15.00 -2.73 -8.31
N LEU A 116 -15.91 -1.90 -7.79
CA LEU A 116 -17.37 -2.04 -7.92
C LEU A 116 -17.95 -1.24 -9.09
#